data_AF-A0A3S7WPP2-F1
#
_entry.id   AF-A0A3S7WPP2-F1
#
_cell.length_a   1.000
_cell.length_b   1.000
_cell.length_c   1.000
_cell.angle_alpha   90.00
_cell.angle_beta   90.00
_cell.angle_gamma   90.00
#
_symmetry.space_group_name_H-M   'P 1'
#
loop_
_entity.id
_entity.type
_entity.pdbx_description
1 polymer ?
#
loop_
_entity_poly.entity_id
_entity_poly.type
_entity_poly.pdbx_seq_one_letter_code
_entity_poly.pdbx_strand_id
1 'polypeptide(L)'
;MQYVAEPSSIRVYYRGNKYDVPLEFATRMHPGGSSILMRYKDGDITKDFEKMNHSVDAAVMLNEWLVDGNHFSEVYRSASSCKGGEENGNQQKRESDKSKRWNRLAIAFGIASIVTAVEMRKH
;
A
#
# COMPACT_ATOMS: atom_id res chain seq x y z
N MET A 1 -40.57 14.80 21.80
CA MET A 1 -39.29 14.08 21.64
C MET A 1 -38.58 14.61 20.40
N GLN A 2 -37.41 15.23 20.52
CA GLN A 2 -36.53 15.39 19.37
C GLN A 2 -35.83 14.05 19.18
N TYR A 3 -36.16 13.34 18.10
CA TYR A 3 -35.37 12.19 17.66
C TYR A 3 -34.04 12.74 17.17
N VAL A 4 -33.04 12.76 18.05
CA VAL A 4 -31.66 12.92 17.64
C VAL A 4 -31.35 11.71 16.76
N ALA A 5 -31.31 11.94 15.46
CA ALA A 5 -30.85 10.93 14.52
C ALA A 5 -29.43 10.52 14.96
N GLU A 6 -29.28 9.27 15.37
CA GLU A 6 -27.97 8.70 15.70
C GLU A 6 -27.07 8.91 14.47
N PRO A 7 -25.88 9.52 14.64
CA PRO A 7 -25.03 9.84 13.50
C PRO A 7 -24.58 8.53 12.85
N SER A 8 -24.87 8.37 11.55
CA SER A 8 -24.51 7.18 10.77
C SER A 8 -23.00 7.02 10.55
N SER A 9 -22.22 8.06 10.85
CA SER A 9 -20.77 8.10 10.72
C SER A 9 -20.11 8.88 11.85
N ILE A 10 -18.82 8.62 12.08
CA ILE A 10 -17.95 9.40 12.94
C ILE A 10 -16.97 10.17 12.06
N ARG A 11 -16.76 11.44 12.38
CA ARG A 11 -15.75 12.23 11.70
C ARG A 11 -14.39 12.03 12.33
N VAL A 12 -13.36 11.87 11.52
CA VAL A 12 -11.96 11.82 11.96
C VAL A 12 -11.08 12.58 10.98
N TYR A 13 -9.92 13.02 11.46
CA TYR A 13 -8.92 13.70 10.64
C TYR A 13 -7.67 12.83 10.52
N TYR A 14 -7.14 12.70 9.31
CA TYR A 14 -5.91 11.96 9.06
C TYR A 14 -5.05 12.74 8.07
N ARG A 15 -3.84 13.11 8.49
CA ARG A 15 -2.87 13.91 7.72
C ARG A 15 -3.46 15.22 7.17
N GLY A 16 -4.34 15.85 7.94
CA GLY A 16 -5.03 17.08 7.55
C GLY A 16 -6.20 16.89 6.59
N ASN A 17 -6.53 15.66 6.18
CA ASN A 17 -7.73 15.33 5.44
C ASN A 17 -8.87 14.95 6.39
N LYS A 18 -10.11 15.17 5.97
CA LYS A 18 -11.33 14.89 6.72
C LYS A 18 -12.03 13.66 6.16
N TYR A 19 -12.40 12.75 7.06
CA TYR A 19 -13.05 11.48 6.73
C TYR A 19 -14.30 11.28 7.57
N ASP A 20 -15.34 10.70 6.98
CA ASP A 20 -16.56 10.29 7.70
C ASP A 20 -16.66 8.75 7.68
N VAL A 21 -16.12 8.13 8.73
CA VAL A 21 -16.07 6.67 8.89
C VAL A 21 -17.45 6.15 9.29
N PRO A 22 -18.01 5.13 8.62
CA PRO A 22 -19.30 4.54 9.00
C PRO A 22 -19.30 4.05 10.45
N LEU A 23 -20.38 4.36 11.18
CA LEU A 23 -20.51 3.95 12.58
C LEU A 23 -20.51 2.41 12.73
N GLU A 24 -21.07 1.70 11.76
CA GLU A 24 -21.03 0.23 11.71
C GLU A 24 -19.60 -0.30 11.68
N PHE A 25 -18.73 0.32 10.87
CA PHE A 25 -17.32 -0.02 10.84
C PHE A 25 -16.65 0.27 12.17
N ALA A 26 -16.87 1.47 12.70
CA ALA A 26 -16.28 1.90 13.95
C ALA A 26 -16.69 1.02 15.14
N THR A 27 -17.89 0.46 15.14
CA THR A 27 -18.44 -0.30 16.28
C THR A 27 -18.28 -1.82 16.16
N ARG A 28 -18.26 -2.38 14.95
CA ARG A 28 -18.32 -3.85 14.76
C ARG A 28 -17.20 -4.42 13.91
N MET A 29 -16.62 -3.64 12.99
CA MET A 29 -15.67 -4.15 12.00
C MET A 29 -14.23 -3.74 12.26
N HIS A 30 -14.01 -2.69 13.06
CA HIS A 30 -12.67 -2.22 13.37
C HIS A 30 -11.89 -3.25 14.21
N PRO A 31 -10.75 -3.80 13.72
CA PRO A 31 -9.99 -4.84 14.42
C PRO A 31 -9.45 -4.44 15.79
N GLY A 32 -9.22 -3.13 16.01
CA GLY A 32 -8.80 -2.58 17.30
C GLY A 32 -9.93 -2.44 18.33
N GLY A 33 -11.16 -2.78 17.97
CA GLY A 33 -12.34 -2.64 18.83
C GLY A 33 -13.01 -1.27 18.72
N SER A 34 -14.25 -1.22 19.24
CA SER A 34 -15.18 -0.11 19.03
C SER A 34 -14.87 1.15 19.81
N SER A 35 -14.29 0.98 20.98
CA SER A 35 -14.04 2.07 21.93
C SER A 35 -12.89 2.97 21.51
N ILE A 36 -12.00 2.52 20.62
CA ILE A 36 -10.84 3.31 20.20
C ILE A 36 -11.28 4.43 19.26
N LEU A 37 -11.96 4.10 18.17
CA LEU A 37 -12.36 5.08 17.15
C LEU A 37 -13.35 6.12 17.70
N MET A 38 -14.24 5.74 18.60
CA MET A 38 -15.16 6.69 19.24
C MET A 38 -14.45 7.76 20.08
N ARG A 39 -13.26 7.49 20.63
CA ARG A 39 -12.47 8.49 21.36
C ARG A 39 -11.88 9.57 20.45
N TYR A 40 -11.67 9.24 19.18
CA TYR A 40 -11.13 10.16 18.18
C TYR A 40 -12.22 10.85 17.37
N LYS A 41 -13.49 10.83 17.83
CA LYS A 41 -14.56 11.57 17.17
C LYS A 41 -14.18 13.06 17.07
N ASP A 42 -14.23 13.59 15.86
CA ASP A 42 -13.81 14.94 15.49
C ASP A 42 -12.32 15.24 15.82
N GLY A 43 -11.49 14.20 15.99
CA GLY A 43 -10.08 14.29 16.34
C GLY A 43 -9.14 13.79 15.24
N ASP A 44 -7.85 14.12 15.37
CA ASP A 44 -6.80 13.66 14.47
C ASP A 44 -6.26 12.29 14.89
N ILE A 45 -6.35 11.31 14.00
CA ILE A 45 -5.90 9.93 14.23
C ILE A 45 -4.50 9.66 13.68
N THR A 46 -3.81 10.64 13.08
CA THR A 46 -2.56 10.44 12.34
C THR A 46 -1.51 9.73 13.18
N LYS A 47 -1.26 10.22 14.40
CA LYS A 47 -0.22 9.67 15.28
C LYS A 47 -0.46 8.22 15.64
N ASP A 48 -1.69 7.87 16.02
CA ASP A 48 -2.03 6.52 16.44
C ASP A 48 -2.19 5.58 15.26
N PHE A 49 -2.73 6.06 14.13
CA PHE A 49 -2.85 5.30 12.90
C PHE A 49 -1.47 4.88 12.36
N GLU A 50 -0.49 5.82 12.34
CA GLU A 50 0.89 5.53 11.93
C GLU A 50 1.64 4.68 12.96
N LYS A 51 1.47 4.95 14.26
CA LYS A 51 2.11 4.18 15.34
C LYS A 51 1.70 2.72 15.36
N MET A 52 0.42 2.44 15.09
CA MET A 52 -0.10 1.07 14.99
C MET A 52 0.28 0.38 13.68
N ASN A 53 0.99 1.09 12.78
CA ASN A 53 1.47 0.58 11.49
C ASN A 53 0.37 -0.14 10.70
N HIS A 54 -0.78 0.53 10.55
CA HIS A 54 -1.91 0.02 9.79
C HIS A 54 -1.48 -0.39 8.38
N SER A 55 -2.08 -1.46 7.87
CA SER A 55 -1.76 -1.97 6.54
C SER A 55 -2.10 -0.96 5.44
N VAL A 56 -1.47 -1.13 4.28
CA VAL A 56 -1.81 -0.39 3.06
C VAL A 56 -3.29 -0.49 2.74
N ASP A 57 -3.88 -1.67 2.94
CA ASP A 57 -5.30 -1.95 2.71
C ASP A 57 -6.21 -1.09 3.60
N ALA A 58 -5.89 -0.97 4.90
CA ALA A 58 -6.63 -0.11 5.82
C ALA A 58 -6.56 1.38 5.41
N ALA A 59 -5.42 1.83 4.88
CA ALA A 59 -5.28 3.19 4.37
C ALA A 59 -6.10 3.41 3.08
N VAL A 60 -6.21 2.40 2.23
CA VAL A 60 -7.07 2.43 1.03
C VAL A 60 -8.54 2.50 1.44
N MET A 61 -8.99 1.65 2.37
CA MET A 61 -10.35 1.67 2.91
C MET A 61 -10.70 3.02 3.53
N LEU A 62 -9.79 3.60 4.33
CA LEU A 62 -9.99 4.93 4.92
C LEU A 62 -10.20 6.00 3.83
N ASN A 63 -9.50 5.86 2.69
CA ASN A 63 -9.62 6.78 1.56
C ASN A 63 -11.00 6.74 0.90
N GLU A 64 -11.70 5.60 0.93
CA GLU A 64 -13.08 5.48 0.42
C GLU A 64 -14.06 6.38 1.20
N TRP A 65 -13.70 6.80 2.41
CA TRP A 65 -14.51 7.67 3.27
C TRP A 65 -14.02 9.12 3.31
N LEU A 66 -13.15 9.52 2.37
CA LEU A 66 -12.66 10.89 2.25
C LEU A 66 -13.82 11.84 1.92
N VAL A 67 -14.02 12.85 2.77
CA VAL A 67 -15.04 13.89 2.56
C VAL A 67 -14.42 15.16 1.99
N ASP A 68 -13.26 15.55 2.53
CA ASP A 68 -12.58 16.80 2.16
C ASP A 68 -11.08 16.65 2.36
N GLY A 69 -10.29 17.12 1.39
CA GLY A 69 -8.83 17.04 1.40
C GLY A 69 -8.23 16.49 0.11
N ASN A 70 -6.93 16.22 0.14
CA ASN A 70 -6.20 15.74 -1.02
C ASN A 70 -6.20 14.20 -1.08
N HIS A 71 -6.70 13.64 -2.18
CA HIS A 71 -6.78 12.19 -2.38
C HIS A 71 -5.39 11.56 -2.30
N PHE A 72 -5.20 10.70 -1.29
CA PHE A 72 -3.90 10.15 -0.89
C PHE A 72 -3.33 9.08 -1.84
N SER A 73 -3.72 9.07 -3.13
CA SER A 73 -3.46 7.93 -4.04
C SER A 73 -2.06 7.88 -4.63
N GLU A 74 -1.27 8.94 -4.59
CA GLU A 74 0.05 8.94 -5.25
C GLU A 74 1.08 8.08 -4.50
N VAL A 75 0.99 8.04 -3.17
CA VAL A 75 1.94 7.30 -2.32
C VAL A 75 1.63 5.80 -2.29
N TYR A 76 0.34 5.42 -2.30
CA TYR A 76 -0.07 4.01 -2.18
C TYR A 76 -0.24 3.26 -3.50
N ARG A 77 -0.45 3.94 -4.65
CA ARG A 77 -0.35 3.26 -5.97
C ARG A 77 1.05 2.68 -6.23
N SER A 78 2.07 3.31 -5.66
CA SER A 78 3.45 2.83 -5.76
C SER A 78 3.71 1.59 -4.90
N ALA A 79 2.95 1.39 -3.82
CA ALA A 79 3.02 0.20 -2.95
C ALA A 79 2.10 -0.95 -3.44
N SER A 80 1.00 -0.65 -4.13
CA SER A 80 0.10 -1.66 -4.71
C SER A 80 0.68 -2.39 -5.93
N SER A 81 1.73 -1.87 -6.56
CA SER A 81 2.41 -2.54 -7.69
C SER A 81 3.38 -3.64 -7.27
N CYS A 82 3.55 -3.92 -5.97
CA CYS A 82 4.46 -4.96 -5.47
C CYS A 82 3.77 -5.84 -4.42
N LYS A 83 2.94 -6.78 -4.89
CA LYS A 83 2.65 -7.99 -4.13
C LYS A 83 2.69 -9.21 -5.04
N GLY A 84 3.86 -9.83 -5.08
CA GLY A 84 4.11 -11.16 -5.62
C GLY A 84 5.47 -11.63 -5.14
N GLY A 85 5.48 -12.57 -4.19
CA GLY A 85 6.60 -13.48 -3.90
C GLY A 85 7.80 -12.95 -3.08
N GLU A 86 7.82 -13.32 -1.79
CA GLU A 86 8.90 -14.05 -1.09
C GLU A 86 10.35 -13.47 -0.94
N GLU A 87 10.75 -13.38 0.34
CA GLU A 87 12.05 -13.73 0.96
C GLU A 87 13.34 -13.76 0.11
N ASN A 88 14.28 -12.83 0.37
CA ASN A 88 15.62 -13.05 0.96
C ASN A 88 16.57 -11.86 0.71
N GLY A 89 17.44 -11.56 1.68
CA GLY A 89 18.80 -11.06 1.41
C GLY A 89 19.01 -9.55 1.15
N ASN A 90 19.56 -8.88 2.16
CA ASN A 90 20.79 -8.06 2.10
C ASN A 90 21.03 -7.17 0.86
N GLN A 91 20.96 -5.84 1.01
CA GLN A 91 22.12 -4.93 0.95
C GLN A 91 21.68 -3.46 0.92
N GLN A 92 22.29 -2.72 1.84
CA GLN A 92 22.36 -1.27 1.86
C GLN A 92 23.18 -0.78 0.66
N LYS A 93 22.64 0.15 -0.15
CA LYS A 93 23.20 1.49 -0.44
C LYS A 93 22.66 2.07 -1.76
N ARG A 94 21.91 3.17 -1.59
CA ARG A 94 21.74 4.37 -2.43
C ARG A 94 22.25 4.35 -3.88
N GLU A 95 21.35 4.60 -4.83
CA GLU A 95 21.58 5.63 -5.86
C GLU A 95 20.23 6.11 -6.44
N SER A 96 20.12 7.42 -6.60
CA SER A 96 19.03 8.13 -7.27
C SER A 96 19.27 8.03 -8.77
N ASP A 97 18.28 7.61 -9.59
CA ASP A 97 17.80 8.49 -10.66
C ASP A 97 16.55 7.98 -11.39
N LYS A 98 15.88 8.95 -11.99
CA LYS A 98 14.52 8.91 -12.53
C LYS A 98 14.53 8.22 -13.90
N SER A 99 13.68 7.22 -14.15
CA SER A 99 12.95 7.10 -15.44
C SER A 99 12.02 5.87 -15.55
N LYS A 100 10.74 6.19 -15.76
CA LYS A 100 9.69 5.52 -16.53
C LYS A 100 9.99 4.10 -17.07
N ARG A 101 9.30 3.11 -16.46
CA ARG A 101 9.10 1.73 -16.91
C ARG A 101 8.38 1.68 -18.26
N TRP A 102 9.04 1.28 -19.35
CA TRP A 102 8.39 0.83 -20.60
C TRP A 102 8.97 -0.54 -21.00
N ASN A 103 8.09 -1.55 -21.04
CA ASN A 103 8.14 -2.82 -21.81
C ASN A 103 9.26 -3.82 -21.46
N ARG A 104 9.01 -4.92 -20.71
CA ARG A 104 8.38 -6.21 -21.11
C ARG A 104 8.85 -6.75 -22.47
N LEU A 105 9.49 -7.93 -22.40
CA LEU A 105 9.88 -8.90 -23.46
C LEU A 105 11.36 -8.89 -23.91
N ALA A 106 12.26 -9.35 -23.04
CA ALA A 106 13.52 -9.96 -23.49
C ALA A 106 13.40 -11.48 -23.33
N ILE A 107 13.02 -12.18 -24.39
CA ILE A 107 13.12 -13.64 -24.45
C ILE A 107 14.55 -13.96 -24.87
N ALA A 108 15.37 -14.40 -23.92
CA ALA A 108 16.74 -14.83 -24.19
C ALA A 108 16.72 -16.21 -24.86
N PHE A 109 16.91 -16.24 -26.18
CA PHE A 109 17.30 -17.46 -26.90
C PHE A 109 18.70 -17.25 -27.47
N GLY A 110 19.66 -18.09 -27.03
CA GLY A 110 20.94 -18.18 -27.71
C GLY A 110 22.03 -18.83 -26.87
N ILE A 111 22.01 -20.17 -26.75
CA ILE A 111 23.26 -20.93 -26.54
C ILE A 111 23.43 -21.81 -27.78
N ALA A 112 24.37 -21.45 -28.64
CA ALA A 112 24.86 -22.33 -29.71
C ALA A 112 26.32 -22.67 -29.39
N SER A 113 26.53 -23.87 -28.87
CA SER A 113 27.86 -24.42 -28.58
C SER A 113 28.60 -24.68 -29.88
N ILE A 114 29.73 -24.02 -30.09
CA ILE A 114 30.66 -24.36 -31.17
C ILE A 114 31.50 -25.54 -30.68
N VAL A 115 31.24 -26.75 -31.19
CA VAL A 115 32.19 -27.88 -31.09
C VAL A 115 32.97 -27.92 -32.39
N THR A 116 34.17 -27.33 -32.40
CA THR A 116 35.17 -27.64 -33.42
C THR A 116 35.96 -28.86 -32.97
N ALA A 117 35.65 -30.03 -33.52
CA ALA A 117 36.52 -31.19 -33.43
C ALA A 117 37.72 -30.98 -34.36
N VAL A 118 38.89 -30.65 -33.81
CA VAL A 118 40.16 -30.77 -34.53
C VAL A 118 40.70 -32.16 -34.27
N GLU A 119 40.37 -33.10 -35.16
CA GLU A 119 40.99 -34.43 -35.18
C GLU A 119 42.45 -34.23 -35.62
N MET A 120 43.36 -34.25 -34.65
CA MET A 120 44.76 -34.45 -34.94
C MET A 120 44.96 -35.91 -35.33
N ARG A 121 45.34 -36.19 -36.58
CA ARG A 121 46.06 -37.43 -36.85
C ARG A 121 47.07 -37.31 -38.00
N LYS A 122 48.31 -37.47 -37.55
CA LYS A 122 49.58 -37.63 -38.26
C LYS A 122 49.51 -38.60 -39.45
N HIS A 123 50.22 -38.27 -40.52
CA HIS A 123 51.05 -39.24 -41.24
C HIS A 123 52.24 -38.54 -41.91
#